data_AF-A0A7J9MYB5-F1
#
_entry.id   AF-A0A7J9MYB5-F1
#
_cell.length_a   1.000
_cell.length_b   1.000
_cell.length_c   1.000
_cell.angle_alpha   90.00
_cell.angle_beta   90.00
_cell.angle_gamma   90.00
#
_symmetry.space_group_name_H-M   'P 1'
#
loop_
_entity.id
_entity.type
_entity.pdbx_description
1 polymer ?
#
loop_
_entity_poly.entity_id
_entity_poly.type
_entity_poly.pdbx_seq_one_letter_code
_entity_poly.pdbx_strand_id
1 'polypeptide(L)' 'MIRKKVKLAYITNDSSRKATYKKRKKGLMKKMSELSTYCGIDTCAIMYSPYESETEFWPSP' A
#
# COMPACT_ATOMS: atom_id res chain seq x y z
N MET A 1 -18.54 -0.46 10.64
CA MET A 1 -18.26 -1.90 10.85
C MET A 1 -16.96 -2.05 11.62
N ILE A 2 -16.93 -2.84 12.70
CA ILE A 2 -15.71 -3.07 13.48
C ILE A 2 -14.67 -3.83 12.64
N ARG A 3 -13.41 -3.42 12.73
CA ARG A 3 -12.30 -4.02 11.98
C ARG A 3 -11.98 -5.38 12.60
N LYS A 4 -12.20 -6.47 11.87
CA LYS A 4 -11.83 -7.83 12.30
C LYS A 4 -10.34 -8.06 12.08
N LYS A 5 -9.71 -8.81 12.99
CA LYS A 5 -8.33 -9.29 12.82
C LYS A 5 -8.29 -10.22 11.60
N VAL A 6 -7.30 -10.03 10.72
CA VAL A 6 -7.10 -10.85 9.52
C VAL A 6 -5.88 -11.74 9.67
N LYS A 7 -5.86 -12.89 9.00
CA LYS A 7 -4.68 -13.74 8.89
C LYS A 7 -3.63 -13.05 8.00
N LEU A 8 -2.37 -13.02 8.44
CA LEU A 8 -1.24 -12.51 7.65
C LEU A 8 -0.77 -13.59 6.66
N ALA A 9 -1.60 -13.86 5.66
CA ALA A 9 -1.33 -14.79 4.58
C ALA A 9 -1.90 -14.23 3.26
N TYR A 10 -1.58 -14.88 2.15
CA TYR A 10 -2.14 -14.51 0.86
C TYR A 10 -3.67 -14.58 0.88
N ILE A 11 -4.34 -13.50 0.46
CA ILE A 11 -5.81 -13.44 0.38
C ILE A 11 -6.23 -14.14 -0.90
N THR A 12 -6.87 -15.30 -0.81
CA THR A 12 -7.25 -16.11 -1.99
C THR A 12 -8.39 -15.47 -2.78
N ASN A 13 -9.38 -14.89 -2.11
CA ASN A 13 -10.50 -14.19 -2.74
C ASN A 13 -10.02 -12.91 -3.45
N ASP A 14 -10.14 -12.87 -4.79
CA ASP A 14 -9.57 -11.79 -5.60
C ASP A 14 -10.20 -10.42 -5.32
N SER A 15 -11.53 -10.34 -5.24
CA SER A 15 -12.23 -9.08 -4.94
C SER A 15 -11.80 -8.50 -3.58
N SER A 16 -11.71 -9.37 -2.56
CA SER A 16 -11.24 -8.99 -1.23
C SER A 16 -9.77 -8.57 -1.23
N ARG A 17 -8.94 -9.27 -2.02
CA ARG A 17 -7.50 -8.95 -2.19
C ARG A 17 -7.34 -7.60 -2.87
N LYS A 18 -8.04 -7.33 -3.97
CA LYS A 18 -8.05 -6.05 -4.69
C LYS A 18 -8.51 -4.88 -3.82
N ALA A 19 -9.61 -5.05 -3.08
CA ALA A 19 -10.11 -4.03 -2.16
C ALA A 19 -9.12 -3.76 -1.00
N THR A 20 -8.48 -4.81 -0.48
CA THR A 20 -7.47 -4.68 0.56
C THR A 20 -6.20 -4.01 0.06
N TYR A 21 -5.73 -4.36 -1.14
CA TYR A 21 -4.59 -3.75 -1.81
C TYR A 21 -4.77 -2.23 -1.89
N LYS A 22 -5.87 -1.76 -2.48
CA LYS A 22 -6.17 -0.32 -2.63
C LYS A 22 -6.14 0.43 -1.29
N LYS A 23 -6.75 -0.14 -0.24
CA LYS A 23 -6.79 0.47 1.09
C LYS A 23 -5.41 0.50 1.77
N ARG A 24 -4.63 -0.58 1.66
CA ARG A 24 -3.30 -0.67 2.27
C ARG A 24 -2.27 0.17 1.53
N LYS A 25 -2.28 0.19 0.21
CA LYS A 25 -1.47 1.07 -0.65
C LYS A 25 -1.61 2.53 -0.23
N LYS A 26 -2.83 3.04 -0.15
CA LYS A 26 -3.09 4.42 0.32
C LYS A 26 -2.53 4.68 1.72
N GLY A 27 -2.68 3.73 2.63
CA GLY A 27 -2.13 3.83 3.99
C GLY A 27 -0.60 3.82 4.03
N LEU A 28 0.03 2.99 3.20
CA LEU A 28 1.47 2.87 3.09
C LEU A 28 2.10 4.16 2.55
N MET A 29 1.56 4.70 1.44
CA MET A 29 2.06 5.95 0.86
C MET A 29 1.94 7.13 1.82
N LYS A 30 0.83 7.21 2.58
CA LYS A 30 0.68 8.22 3.63
C LYS A 30 1.77 8.07 4.71
N LYS A 31 2.07 6.85 5.14
CA LYS A 31 3.09 6.59 6.16
C LYS A 31 4.50 6.92 5.68
N MET A 32 4.81 6.66 4.41
CA MET A 32 6.09 7.04 3.81
C MET A 32 6.25 8.56 3.75
N SER A 33 5.22 9.28 3.31
CA SER A 33 5.22 10.75 3.32
C SER A 33 5.36 11.33 4.74
N GLU A 34 4.66 10.78 5.74
CA GLU A 34 4.81 11.17 7.14
C GLU A 34 6.22 10.90 7.66
N LEU A 35 6.78 9.72 7.36
CA LEU A 35 8.12 9.34 7.79
C LEU A 35 9.18 10.28 7.19
N SER A 36 9.09 10.56 5.89
CA SER A 36 9.98 11.51 5.22
C SER A 36 9.88 12.90 5.83
N THR A 37 8.65 13.38 6.08
CA THR A 37 8.41 14.72 6.63
C THR A 37 8.87 14.87 8.08
N TYR A 38 8.59 13.89 8.94
CA TYR A 38 8.87 13.99 10.37
C TYR A 38 10.30 13.66 10.73
N CYS A 39 10.95 12.77 9.98
CA CYS A 39 12.32 12.36 10.25
C CYS A 39 13.33 13.06 9.32
N GLY A 40 12.87 13.79 8.29
CA GLY A 40 13.75 14.45 7.33
C GLY A 40 14.59 13.47 6.52
N ILE A 41 14.07 12.27 6.27
CA ILE A 41 14.77 11.21 5.54
C ILE A 41 14.17 11.02 4.15
N ASP A 42 15.03 10.69 3.18
CA ASP A 42 14.60 10.27 1.86
C ASP A 42 13.99 8.88 1.93
N THR A 43 12.78 8.73 1.38
CA THR A 43 12.07 7.44 1.34
C THR A 43 11.55 7.18 -0.06
N CYS A 44 11.48 5.91 -0.43
CA CYS A 44 10.93 5.49 -1.71
C CYS A 44 10.15 4.18 -1.60
N ALA A 45 9.25 3.95 -2.56
CA ALA A 45 8.43 2.76 -2.67
C ALA A 45 8.33 2.34 -4.15
N ILE A 46 8.37 1.03 -4.37
CA ILE A 46 8.06 0.41 -5.67
C ILE A 46 6.99 -0.65 -5.41
N MET A 47 5.86 -0.56 -6.10
CA MET A 47 4.74 -1.48 -5.93
C MET A 47 4.30 -2.08 -7.26
N TYR A 48 4.42 -3.40 -7.35
CA TYR A 48 3.86 -4.20 -8.44
C TYR A 48 2.50 -4.74 -8.04
N SER A 49 1.56 -4.71 -8.98
CA SER A 49 0.22 -5.21 -8.73
C SER A 49 -0.41 -5.75 -10.00
N PRO A 50 -1.08 -6.92 -9.95
CA PRO A 50 -1.85 -7.42 -11.08
C PRO A 50 -3.13 -6.60 -11.32
N TYR A 51 -3.42 -5.61 -10.47
CA TYR A 51 -4.63 -4.77 -10.56
C TYR A 51 -4.39 -3.42 -11.23
N GLU A 52 -3.13 -3.09 -11.49
CA GLU A 52 -2.70 -1.81 -12.05
C GLU A 52 -1.88 -2.12 -13.31
N SER A 53 -2.10 -1.35 -14.38
CA SER A 53 -1.39 -1.51 -15.64
C SER A 53 0.07 -1.05 -15.54
N GLU A 54 0.32 -0.10 -14.65
CA GLU A 54 1.62 0.52 -14.45
C GLU A 54 2.17 0.17 -13.08
N THR A 55 3.50 0.11 -13.00
CA THR A 55 4.18 -0.02 -11.71
C THR A 55 4.11 1.33 -11.00
N GLU A 56 3.68 1.33 -9.74
CA GLU A 56 3.64 2.56 -8.98
C GLU A 56 5.00 2.82 -8.33
N PHE A 57 5.53 4.01 -8.61
CA PHE A 57 6.73 4.55 -8.00
C PHE A 57 6.36 5.72 -7.08
N TRP A 58 6.96 5.75 -5.90
CA TRP A 58 6.87 6.88 -4.99
C TRP A 58 8.26 7.21 -4.42
N PRO A 59 8.67 8.49 -4.34
CA PRO A 59 8.06 9.63 -5.02
C PRO A 59 8.01 9.41 -6.54
N SER A 60 7.04 10.04 -7.21
CA SER A 60 7.02 10.05 -8.68
C SER A 60 8.38 10.56 -9.16
N PRO A 61 8.99 9.90 -10.17
CA PRO A 61 10.07 10.50 -10.93
C PRO A 61 9.70 11.90 -11.43
#